data_AF-A0A1G6XFZ0-F1
#
_entry.id   AF-A0A1G6XFZ0-F1
#
_cell.length_a   1.000
_cell.length_b   1.000
_cell.length_c   1.000
_cell.angle_alpha   90.00
_cell.angle_beta   90.00
_cell.angle_gamma   90.00
#
_symmetry.space_group_name_H-M   'P 1'
#
loop_
_entity.id
_entity.type
_entity.pdbx_description
1 polymer ?
#
loop_
_entity_poly.entity_id
_entity_poly.type
_entity_poly.pdbx_seq_one_letter_code
_entity_poly.pdbx_strand_id
1 'polypeptide(L)'
;MRVTTRNTLLAYLVGGLLVLPMLIPVLNNIEEGKRMVELGILSPSDRLHPVGLGPVSGLMIYLFMTPVLVALPRTLWGKMAVILLMLALSQIVSFIMSVYERGETALGLSLTWFLLVVLCVAAVVAWWRQRTRQEDAQEKARLLARIARETAVGEPTADTVQKLILGAIWQSSVEESPDTLDQRLRQALMSIRGDLADNPSLDPHGQGVRMVDRFLAKAEPHLKRPRPGRR
;
A
#
# COMPACT_ATOMS: atom_id res chain seq x y z
N MET A 1 -10.94 -7.84 -12.05
CA MET A 1 -10.25 -8.90 -11.30
C MET A 1 -9.06 -9.56 -12.02
N ARG A 2 -9.04 -9.75 -13.36
CA ARG A 2 -7.91 -10.46 -14.04
C ARG A 2 -6.56 -9.73 -14.01
N VAL A 3 -6.54 -8.39 -13.95
CA VAL A 3 -5.31 -7.58 -14.01
C VAL A 3 -4.48 -7.68 -12.73
N THR A 4 -5.12 -7.76 -11.57
CA THR A 4 -4.44 -7.89 -10.28
C THR A 4 -3.70 -9.23 -10.17
N THR A 5 -4.29 -10.32 -10.67
CA THR A 5 -3.69 -11.66 -10.68
C THR A 5 -2.44 -11.72 -11.56
N ARG A 6 -2.49 -11.13 -12.77
CA ARG A 6 -1.33 -11.07 -13.68
C ARG A 6 -0.16 -10.30 -13.07
N ASN A 7 -0.43 -9.16 -12.45
CA ASN A 7 0.60 -8.32 -11.83
C ASN A 7 1.24 -9.00 -10.61
N THR A 8 0.47 -9.75 -9.82
CA THR A 8 1.01 -10.56 -8.72
C THR A 8 1.94 -11.65 -9.25
N LEU A 9 1.53 -12.35 -10.31
CA LEU A 9 2.32 -13.44 -10.88
C LEU A 9 3.65 -12.95 -11.48
N LEU A 10 3.62 -11.82 -12.19
CA LEU A 10 4.84 -11.17 -12.68
C LEU A 10 5.76 -10.73 -11.53
N ALA A 11 5.20 -10.17 -10.46
CA ALA A 11 5.98 -9.77 -9.29
C ALA A 11 6.65 -10.99 -8.64
N TYR A 12 5.94 -12.12 -8.46
CA TYR A 12 6.54 -13.33 -7.92
C TYR A 12 7.60 -13.95 -8.83
N LEU A 13 7.41 -13.94 -10.15
CA LEU A 13 8.43 -14.40 -11.10
C LEU A 13 9.72 -13.58 -10.97
N VAL A 14 9.60 -12.25 -10.98
CA VAL A 14 10.77 -11.37 -10.85
C VAL A 14 11.41 -11.51 -9.46
N GLY A 15 10.59 -11.53 -8.40
CA GLY A 15 11.07 -11.72 -7.03
C GLY A 15 11.83 -13.03 -6.85
N GLY A 16 11.27 -14.14 -7.36
CA GLY A 16 11.93 -15.45 -7.33
C GLY A 16 13.26 -15.46 -8.08
N LEU A 17 13.33 -14.79 -9.23
CA LEU A 17 14.56 -14.69 -10.02
C LEU A 17 15.64 -13.85 -9.32
N LEU A 18 15.24 -12.80 -8.60
CA LEU A 18 16.13 -11.95 -7.80
C LEU A 18 16.66 -12.63 -6.52
N VAL A 19 16.00 -13.69 -6.04
CA VAL A 19 16.46 -14.47 -4.87
C VAL A 19 17.52 -15.51 -5.25
N LEU A 20 17.63 -15.90 -6.54
CA LEU A 20 18.59 -16.90 -6.97
C LEU A 20 20.04 -16.64 -6.50
N PRO A 21 20.58 -15.40 -6.56
CA PRO A 21 21.93 -15.12 -6.05
C PRO A 21 22.06 -15.34 -4.54
N MET A 22 20.98 -15.18 -3.76
CA MET A 22 20.97 -15.45 -2.31
C MET A 22 20.94 -16.94 -1.98
N LEU A 23 20.52 -17.80 -2.91
CA LEU A 23 20.55 -19.26 -2.71
C LEU A 23 21.97 -19.82 -2.79
N ILE A 24 22.85 -19.21 -3.59
CA ILE A 24 24.24 -19.65 -3.76
C ILE A 24 24.98 -19.75 -2.41
N PRO A 25 25.05 -18.70 -1.57
CA PRO A 25 25.74 -18.80 -0.28
C PRO A 25 25.07 -19.80 0.67
N VAL A 26 23.74 -19.96 0.61
CA VAL A 26 23.02 -20.96 1.42
C VAL A 26 23.39 -22.39 1.00
N LEU A 27 23.43 -22.66 -0.31
CA LEU A 27 23.83 -23.98 -0.84
C LEU A 27 25.29 -24.29 -0.52
N ASN A 28 26.19 -23.31 -0.65
CA ASN A 28 27.59 -23.46 -0.28
C ASN A 28 27.74 -23.81 1.21
N ASN A 29 27.02 -23.12 2.11
CA ASN A 29 27.04 -23.43 3.55
C ASN A 29 26.53 -24.85 3.84
N ILE A 30 25.51 -25.32 3.12
CA ILE A 30 24.99 -26.69 3.26
C ILE A 30 26.02 -27.72 2.79
N GLU A 31 26.70 -27.46 1.67
CA GLU A 31 27.73 -28.37 1.14
C GLU A 31 28.98 -28.41 2.04
N GLU A 32 29.41 -27.26 2.53
CA GLU A 32 30.55 -27.14 3.43
C GLU A 32 30.27 -27.80 4.79
N GLY A 33 29.07 -27.62 5.33
CA GLY A 33 28.61 -28.34 6.53
C GLY A 33 28.57 -29.86 6.33
N LYS A 34 28.21 -30.35 5.14
CA LYS A 34 28.30 -31.79 4.82
C LYS A 34 29.74 -32.28 4.78
N ARG A 35 30.64 -31.56 4.10
CA ARG A 35 32.07 -31.94 3.99
C ARG A 35 32.75 -32.01 5.35
N MET A 36 32.50 -31.06 6.24
CA MET A 36 33.12 -31.07 7.57
C MET A 36 32.66 -32.24 8.45
N VAL A 37 31.44 -32.75 8.24
CA VAL A 37 30.94 -33.97 8.90
C VAL A 37 31.57 -35.22 8.30
N GLU A 38 31.69 -35.29 6.97
CA GLU A 38 32.35 -36.41 6.28
C GLU A 38 33.83 -36.54 6.65
N LEU A 39 34.50 -35.42 6.89
CA LEU A 39 35.90 -35.35 7.33
C LEU A 39 36.09 -35.61 8.84
N GLY A 40 35.00 -35.82 9.61
CA GLY A 40 35.06 -36.10 11.04
C GLY A 40 35.51 -34.92 11.91
N ILE A 41 35.55 -33.70 11.35
CA ILE A 41 35.97 -32.47 12.05
C ILE A 41 34.85 -31.94 12.96
N LEU A 42 33.58 -32.21 12.60
CA LEU A 42 32.40 -31.85 13.36
C LEU A 42 31.61 -33.11 13.77
N SER A 43 31.26 -33.22 15.06
CA SER A 43 30.26 -34.20 15.52
C SER A 43 28.88 -33.86 14.93
N PRO A 44 28.01 -34.83 14.61
CA PRO A 44 26.63 -34.57 14.17
C PRO A 44 25.82 -33.66 15.11
N SER A 45 26.18 -33.61 16.40
CA SER A 45 25.60 -32.71 17.41
C SER A 45 26.09 -31.25 17.28
N ASP A 46 27.27 -31.03 16.71
CA ASP A 46 27.89 -29.70 16.52
C ASP A 46 27.50 -29.06 15.19
N ARG A 47 26.62 -29.72 14.40
CA ARG A 47 25.96 -29.15 13.21
C ARG A 47 25.23 -27.83 13.48
N LEU A 48 24.98 -27.51 14.74
CA LEU A 48 24.36 -26.28 15.21
C LEU A 48 25.36 -25.13 15.48
N HIS A 49 26.66 -25.32 15.24
CA HIS A 49 27.56 -24.16 15.22
C HIS A 49 27.10 -23.18 14.14
N PRO A 50 26.98 -21.87 14.48
CA PRO A 50 26.24 -20.88 13.71
C PRO A 50 27.06 -20.40 12.51
N VAL A 51 27.52 -21.30 11.65
CA VAL A 51 28.25 -20.91 10.45
C VAL A 51 27.23 -20.86 9.32
N GLY A 52 26.81 -19.66 8.93
CA GLY A 52 25.89 -19.46 7.80
C GLY A 52 24.40 -19.22 8.12
N LEU A 53 24.04 -18.98 9.37
CA LEU A 53 22.74 -18.40 9.77
C LEU A 53 22.50 -17.03 9.15
N GLY A 54 23.54 -16.26 8.81
CA GLY A 54 23.44 -14.99 8.10
C GLY A 54 22.58 -15.09 6.84
N PRO A 55 23.09 -15.73 5.77
CA PRO A 55 22.34 -15.90 4.52
C PRO A 55 20.97 -16.56 4.70
N VAL A 56 20.88 -17.55 5.60
CA VAL A 56 19.63 -18.28 5.86
C VAL A 56 18.58 -17.39 6.52
N SER A 57 18.94 -16.61 7.52
CA SER A 57 18.01 -15.71 8.23
C SER A 57 17.47 -14.60 7.33
N GLY A 58 18.33 -14.00 6.49
CA GLY A 58 17.90 -13.06 5.46
C GLY A 58 16.89 -13.70 4.50
N LEU A 59 17.24 -14.86 3.94
CA LEU A 59 16.36 -15.62 3.03
C LEU A 59 15.00 -15.94 3.68
N MET A 60 14.99 -16.35 4.95
CA MET A 60 13.75 -16.65 5.67
C MET A 60 12.86 -15.41 5.79
N ILE A 61 13.42 -14.26 6.18
CA ILE A 61 12.65 -13.01 6.25
C ILE A 61 12.06 -12.66 4.88
N TYR A 62 12.86 -12.79 3.81
CA TYR A 62 12.37 -12.53 2.46
C TYR A 62 11.21 -13.47 2.10
N LEU A 63 11.37 -14.78 2.30
CA LEU A 63 10.37 -15.78 1.91
C LEU A 63 9.06 -15.65 2.69
N PHE A 64 9.11 -15.32 3.99
CA PHE A 64 7.91 -15.20 4.82
C PHE A 64 7.22 -13.84 4.68
N MET A 65 7.97 -12.73 4.60
CA MET A 65 7.39 -11.38 4.60
C MET A 65 6.96 -10.91 3.21
N THR A 66 7.66 -11.32 2.15
CA THR A 66 7.37 -10.86 0.78
C THR A 66 5.95 -11.19 0.32
N PRO A 67 5.39 -12.41 0.52
CA PRO A 67 4.02 -12.71 0.12
C PRO A 67 2.97 -11.84 0.81
N VAL A 68 3.17 -11.56 2.11
CA VAL A 68 2.28 -10.72 2.92
C VAL A 68 2.30 -9.28 2.42
N LEU A 69 3.49 -8.74 2.16
CA LEU A 69 3.65 -7.34 1.81
C LEU A 69 3.36 -7.05 0.33
N VAL A 70 3.62 -7.99 -0.58
CA VAL A 70 3.31 -7.86 -2.02
C VAL A 70 1.79 -7.86 -2.27
N ALA A 71 1.00 -8.40 -1.33
CA ALA A 71 -0.45 -8.36 -1.40
C ALA A 71 -1.04 -6.96 -1.14
N LEU A 72 -0.31 -6.08 -0.44
CA LEU A 72 -0.78 -4.74 -0.08
C LEU A 72 -0.90 -3.79 -1.30
N PRO A 73 0.13 -3.59 -2.14
CA PRO A 73 0.04 -2.68 -3.26
C PRO A 73 -0.80 -3.25 -4.42
N ARG A 74 -1.76 -2.45 -4.90
CA ARG A 74 -2.62 -2.79 -6.05
C ARG A 74 -1.90 -2.66 -7.40
N THR A 75 -0.82 -1.87 -7.46
CA THR A 75 -0.08 -1.57 -8.69
C THR A 75 1.18 -2.45 -8.83
N LEU A 76 1.58 -2.75 -10.07
CA LEU A 76 2.81 -3.52 -10.33
C LEU A 76 4.05 -2.81 -9.78
N TRP A 77 4.16 -1.49 -9.99
CA TRP A 77 5.26 -0.68 -9.45
C TRP A 77 5.36 -0.76 -7.93
N GLY A 78 4.22 -0.72 -7.23
CA GLY A 78 4.21 -0.87 -5.77
C GLY A 78 4.71 -2.25 -5.34
N LYS A 79 4.32 -3.32 -6.06
CA LYS A 79 4.81 -4.68 -5.80
C LYS A 79 6.31 -4.79 -6.02
N MET A 80 6.83 -4.21 -7.09
CA MET A 80 8.27 -4.17 -7.37
C MET A 80 9.04 -3.41 -6.29
N ALA A 81 8.51 -2.27 -5.83
CA ALA A 81 9.12 -1.51 -4.74
C ALA A 81 9.17 -2.33 -3.43
N VAL A 82 8.10 -3.07 -3.12
CA VAL A 82 8.08 -3.98 -1.96
C VAL A 82 9.12 -5.09 -2.10
N ILE A 83 9.23 -5.73 -3.26
CA ILE A 83 10.22 -6.78 -3.52
C ILE A 83 11.64 -6.25 -3.32
N LEU A 84 11.96 -5.08 -3.87
CA LEU A 84 13.28 -4.45 -3.70
C LEU A 84 13.55 -4.10 -2.25
N LEU A 85 12.56 -3.57 -1.53
CA LEU A 85 12.68 -3.25 -0.11
C LEU A 85 12.93 -4.51 0.73
N MET A 86 12.19 -5.60 0.47
CA MET A 86 12.37 -6.87 1.17
C MET A 86 13.73 -7.50 0.86
N LEU A 87 14.21 -7.38 -0.38
CA LEU A 87 15.53 -7.85 -0.76
C LEU A 87 16.63 -7.08 0.00
N ALA A 88 16.52 -5.75 0.07
CA ALA A 88 17.44 -4.92 0.84
C ALA A 88 17.41 -5.26 2.34
N LEU A 89 16.21 -5.41 2.93
CA LEU A 89 16.05 -5.79 4.33
C LEU A 89 16.66 -7.16 4.63
N SER A 90 16.42 -8.14 3.75
CA SER A 90 17.03 -9.47 3.84
C SER A 90 18.55 -9.41 3.84
N GLN A 91 19.16 -8.60 2.97
CA GLN A 91 20.62 -8.42 2.95
C GLN A 91 21.15 -7.78 4.23
N ILE A 92 20.45 -6.77 4.75
CA ILE A 92 20.85 -6.11 6.01
C ILE A 92 20.79 -7.10 7.17
N VAL A 93 19.72 -7.88 7.30
CA VAL A 93 19.61 -8.88 8.38
C VAL A 93 20.65 -9.99 8.22
N SER A 94 20.87 -10.46 6.99
CA SER A 94 21.92 -11.43 6.71
C SER A 94 23.29 -10.92 7.14
N PHE A 95 23.61 -9.66 6.85
CA PHE A 95 24.86 -9.02 7.26
C PHE A 95 24.98 -8.92 8.78
N ILE A 96 23.94 -8.45 9.46
CA ILE A 96 23.90 -8.35 10.93
C ILE A 96 24.14 -9.71 11.59
N MET A 97 23.47 -10.75 11.09
CA MET A 97 23.61 -12.11 11.61
C MET A 97 25.02 -12.65 11.35
N SER A 98 25.61 -12.42 10.18
CA SER A 98 27.02 -12.77 9.93
C SER A 98 28.01 -12.03 10.85
N VAL A 99 27.71 -10.81 11.29
CA VAL A 99 28.53 -10.11 12.31
C VAL A 99 28.44 -10.82 13.66
N TYR A 100 27.24 -11.26 14.06
CA TYR A 100 27.07 -12.05 15.28
C TYR A 100 27.84 -13.37 15.23
N GLU A 101 27.86 -14.05 14.08
CA GLU A 101 28.60 -15.31 13.88
C GLU A 101 30.11 -15.13 14.05
N ARG A 102 30.65 -13.97 13.68
CA ARG A 102 32.07 -13.63 13.87
C ARG A 102 32.44 -13.34 15.33
N GLY A 103 31.47 -13.37 16.25
CA GLY A 103 31.67 -13.08 17.67
C GLY A 103 31.66 -11.58 18.02
N GLU A 104 31.40 -10.70 17.05
CA GLU A 104 31.32 -9.24 17.24
C GLU A 104 29.94 -8.81 17.78
N THR A 105 29.56 -9.34 18.94
CA THR A 105 28.22 -9.18 19.51
C THR A 105 27.82 -7.72 19.76
N ALA A 106 28.74 -6.87 20.21
CA ALA A 106 28.49 -5.45 20.43
C ALA A 106 28.17 -4.71 19.12
N LEU A 107 28.87 -5.04 18.04
CA LEU A 107 28.65 -4.45 16.71
C LEU A 107 27.33 -4.95 16.12
N GLY A 108 27.05 -6.25 16.19
CA GLY A 108 25.77 -6.82 15.77
C GLY A 108 24.57 -6.22 16.52
N LEU A 109 24.69 -6.02 17.83
CA LEU A 109 23.62 -5.43 18.66
C LEU A 109 23.37 -3.97 18.31
N SER A 110 24.43 -3.17 18.15
CA SER A 110 24.29 -1.77 17.75
C SER A 110 23.67 -1.62 16.36
N LEU A 111 24.04 -2.46 15.39
CA LEU A 111 23.39 -2.49 14.07
C LEU A 111 21.91 -2.88 14.14
N THR A 112 21.57 -3.86 14.98
CA THR A 112 20.17 -4.30 15.18
C THR A 112 19.31 -3.17 15.74
N TRP A 113 19.80 -2.49 16.78
CA TRP A 113 19.12 -1.32 17.35
C TRP A 113 18.99 -0.18 16.35
N PHE A 114 20.05 0.09 15.60
CA PHE A 114 20.02 1.11 14.55
C PHE A 114 18.96 0.79 13.49
N LEU A 115 18.90 -0.45 13.00
CA LEU A 115 17.88 -0.90 12.06
C LEU A 115 16.47 -0.71 12.62
N LEU A 116 16.26 -1.09 13.89
CA LEU A 116 14.97 -0.95 14.56
C LEU A 116 14.54 0.52 14.66
N VAL A 117 15.46 1.42 15.04
CA VAL A 117 15.18 2.87 15.08
C VAL A 117 14.81 3.41 13.70
N VAL A 118 15.56 3.03 12.66
CA VAL A 118 15.27 3.45 11.28
C VAL A 118 13.88 2.98 10.84
N LEU A 119 13.52 1.73 11.14
CA LEU A 119 12.19 1.19 10.83
C LEU A 119 11.09 1.90 11.62
N CYS A 120 11.30 2.19 12.90
CA CYS A 120 10.37 2.96 13.72
C CYS A 120 10.16 4.37 13.17
N VAL A 121 11.23 5.09 12.82
CA VAL A 121 11.15 6.43 12.22
C VAL A 121 10.41 6.37 10.88
N ALA A 122 10.73 5.41 10.02
CA ALA A 122 10.04 5.22 8.75
C ALA A 122 8.53 4.96 8.95
N ALA A 123 8.16 4.12 9.92
CA ALA A 123 6.77 3.83 10.26
C ALA A 123 6.04 5.07 10.80
N VAL A 124 6.68 5.85 11.68
CA VAL A 124 6.12 7.10 12.23
C VAL A 124 5.92 8.14 11.11
N VAL A 125 6.90 8.30 10.22
CA VAL A 125 6.80 9.22 9.08
C VAL A 125 5.70 8.78 8.12
N ALA A 126 5.61 7.48 7.81
CA ALA A 126 4.55 6.94 6.96
C ALA A 126 3.17 7.16 7.58
N TRP A 127 3.02 6.87 8.88
CA TRP A 127 1.79 7.11 9.63
C TRP A 127 1.42 8.59 9.67
N TRP A 128 2.38 9.48 9.94
CA TRP A 128 2.13 10.91 9.98
C TRP A 128 1.71 11.46 8.61
N ARG A 129 2.38 11.03 7.53
CA ARG A 129 1.98 11.37 6.15
C ARG A 129 0.59 10.84 5.79
N GLN A 130 0.23 9.66 6.28
CA GLN A 130 -1.10 9.09 6.05
C GLN A 130 -2.16 9.88 6.81
N ARG A 131 -1.88 10.27 8.05
CA ARG A 131 -2.77 11.04 8.90
C ARG A 131 -3.05 12.44 8.33
N THR A 132 -2.02 13.19 7.95
CA THR A 132 -2.20 14.52 7.34
C THR A 132 -3.01 14.46 6.06
N ARG A 133 -2.78 13.45 5.22
CA ARG A 133 -3.59 13.20 4.02
C ARG A 133 -5.05 12.89 4.33
N GLN A 134 -5.33 12.15 5.40
CA GLN A 134 -6.70 11.87 5.82
C GLN A 134 -7.40 13.11 6.38
N GLU A 135 -6.69 13.93 7.14
CA GLU A 135 -7.20 15.20 7.67
C GLU A 135 -7.60 16.13 6.51
N ASP A 136 -6.73 16.30 5.49
CA ASP A 136 -7.04 17.08 4.28
C ASP A 136 -8.28 16.55 3.52
N ALA A 137 -8.40 15.22 3.40
CA ALA A 137 -9.54 14.57 2.73
C ALA A 137 -10.85 14.79 3.50
N GLN A 138 -10.80 14.70 4.85
CA GLN A 138 -11.94 14.93 5.71
C GLN A 138 -12.40 16.38 5.70
N GLU A 139 -11.47 17.35 5.72
CA GLU A 139 -11.79 18.76 5.62
C GLU A 139 -12.48 19.09 4.29
N LYS A 140 -11.95 18.58 3.17
CA LYS A 140 -12.60 18.68 1.85
C LYS A 140 -13.98 18.05 1.85
N ALA A 141 -14.14 16.85 2.40
CA ALA A 141 -15.43 16.16 2.46
C ALA A 141 -16.45 16.95 3.29
N ARG A 142 -16.04 17.57 4.40
CA ARG A 142 -16.90 18.46 5.22
C ARG A 142 -17.32 19.70 4.46
N LEU A 143 -16.40 20.33 3.71
CA LEU A 143 -16.71 21.47 2.83
C LEU A 143 -17.75 21.09 1.76
N LEU A 144 -17.55 19.96 1.08
CA LEU A 144 -18.48 19.47 0.06
C LEU A 144 -19.83 19.07 0.66
N ALA A 145 -19.85 18.45 1.84
CA ALA A 145 -21.10 18.11 2.54
C ALA A 145 -21.87 19.38 2.96
N ARG A 146 -21.17 20.45 3.33
CA ARG A 146 -21.78 21.76 3.61
C ARG A 146 -22.44 22.35 2.36
N ILE A 147 -21.73 22.35 1.22
CA ILE A 147 -22.27 22.81 -0.07
C ILE A 147 -23.51 21.99 -0.45
N ALA A 148 -23.48 20.66 -0.26
CA ALA A 148 -24.62 19.78 -0.55
C ALA A 148 -25.86 20.12 0.28
N ARG A 149 -25.68 20.42 1.58
CA ARG A 149 -26.76 20.87 2.47
C ARG A 149 -27.32 22.22 2.05
N GLU A 150 -26.46 23.16 1.68
CA GLU A 150 -26.90 24.49 1.21
C GLU A 150 -27.65 24.42 -0.13
N THR A 151 -27.33 23.46 -1.00
CA THR A 151 -28.06 23.26 -2.26
C THR A 151 -29.41 22.57 -2.10
N ALA A 152 -29.66 21.92 -0.96
CA ALA A 152 -30.88 21.17 -0.69
C ALA A 152 -32.00 22.00 -0.03
N VAL A 153 -31.71 23.24 0.39
CA VAL A 153 -32.66 24.08 1.10
C VAL A 153 -33.79 24.52 0.16
N GLY A 154 -35.02 24.05 0.42
CA GLY A 154 -36.25 24.58 -0.18
C GLY A 154 -37.06 23.65 -1.08
N GLU A 155 -36.65 22.39 -1.30
CA GLU A 155 -37.39 21.45 -2.17
C GLU A 155 -37.63 20.08 -1.47
N PRO A 156 -38.86 19.53 -1.49
CA PRO A 156 -39.18 18.27 -0.81
C PRO A 156 -38.54 17.02 -1.46
N THR A 157 -38.24 17.09 -2.75
CA THR A 157 -37.44 16.09 -3.51
C THR A 157 -35.94 16.18 -3.21
N ALA A 158 -35.49 17.21 -2.51
CA ALA A 158 -34.08 17.45 -2.21
C ALA A 158 -33.49 16.42 -1.25
N ASP A 159 -34.28 15.83 -0.33
CA ASP A 159 -33.75 14.94 0.71
C ASP A 159 -33.11 13.66 0.14
N THR A 160 -33.73 13.04 -0.87
CA THR A 160 -33.21 11.82 -1.50
C THR A 160 -31.93 12.09 -2.29
N VAL A 161 -31.94 13.15 -3.11
CA VAL A 161 -30.78 13.54 -3.93
C VAL A 161 -29.64 14.05 -3.06
N GLN A 162 -29.94 14.78 -1.99
CA GLN A 162 -28.97 15.18 -0.97
C GLN A 162 -28.31 13.97 -0.31
N LYS A 163 -29.09 12.94 0.07
CA LYS A 163 -28.55 11.70 0.63
C LYS A 163 -27.64 10.97 -0.36
N LEU A 164 -27.99 10.94 -1.65
CA LEU A 164 -27.14 10.37 -2.71
C LEU A 164 -25.83 11.14 -2.88
N ILE A 165 -25.88 12.48 -2.90
CA ILE A 165 -24.68 13.34 -2.97
C ILE A 165 -23.80 13.14 -1.73
N LEU A 166 -24.39 13.13 -0.53
CA LEU A 166 -23.66 12.88 0.72
C LEU A 166 -23.06 11.47 0.75
N GLY A 167 -23.78 10.47 0.24
CA GLY A 167 -23.29 9.10 0.08
C GLY A 167 -22.09 9.04 -0.87
N ALA A 168 -22.15 9.72 -2.01
CA ALA A 168 -21.04 9.81 -2.96
C ALA A 168 -19.81 10.51 -2.36
N ILE A 169 -20.00 11.59 -1.58
CA ILE A 169 -18.92 12.28 -0.85
C ILE A 169 -18.30 11.34 0.18
N TRP A 170 -19.12 10.67 0.98
CA TRP A 170 -18.66 9.74 2.00
C TRP A 170 -17.87 8.58 1.39
N GLN A 171 -18.44 7.90 0.38
CA GLN A 171 -17.79 6.79 -0.31
C GLN A 171 -16.46 7.22 -0.94
N SER A 172 -16.44 8.39 -1.61
CA SER A 172 -15.21 8.93 -2.20
C SER A 172 -14.15 9.31 -1.17
N SER A 173 -14.55 9.64 0.07
CA SER A 173 -13.63 9.98 1.17
C SER A 173 -13.07 8.76 1.91
N VAL A 174 -13.82 7.65 1.95
CA VAL A 174 -13.45 6.44 2.70
C VAL A 174 -12.67 5.45 1.83
N GLU A 175 -13.00 5.33 0.54
CA GLU A 175 -12.50 4.22 -0.26
C GLU A 175 -11.05 4.33 -0.75
N GLU A 176 -10.43 5.52 -0.91
CA GLU A 176 -9.01 5.62 -1.31
C GLU A 176 -8.40 7.05 -1.35
N SER A 177 -7.11 7.12 -1.72
CA SER A 177 -6.19 8.28 -1.72
C SER A 177 -6.84 9.65 -2.03
N PRO A 178 -6.50 10.73 -1.26
CA PRO A 178 -7.04 12.08 -1.44
C PRO A 178 -6.85 12.65 -2.86
N ASP A 179 -5.83 12.16 -3.57
CA ASP A 179 -5.52 12.59 -4.94
C ASP A 179 -6.58 12.14 -5.96
N THR A 180 -7.39 11.14 -5.63
CA THR A 180 -8.42 10.57 -6.52
C THR A 180 -9.85 10.92 -6.11
N LEU A 181 -10.02 11.58 -4.96
CA LEU A 181 -11.32 11.99 -4.44
C LEU A 181 -12.08 12.84 -5.44
N ASP A 182 -11.42 13.85 -6.02
CA ASP A 182 -12.06 14.80 -6.95
C ASP A 182 -12.56 14.09 -8.22
N GLN A 183 -11.79 13.13 -8.75
CA GLN A 183 -12.16 12.38 -9.95
C GLN A 183 -13.29 11.38 -9.68
N ARG A 184 -13.24 10.66 -8.55
CA ARG A 184 -14.29 9.71 -8.15
C ARG A 184 -15.59 10.39 -7.81
N LEU A 185 -15.52 11.49 -7.07
CA LEU A 185 -16.71 12.25 -6.74
C LEU A 185 -17.38 12.79 -8.01
N ARG A 186 -16.61 13.32 -8.96
CA ARG A 186 -17.15 13.70 -10.28
C ARG A 186 -17.79 12.52 -11.00
N GLN A 187 -17.15 11.36 -11.01
CA GLN A 187 -17.69 10.16 -11.66
C GLN A 187 -18.98 9.69 -10.98
N ALA A 188 -19.03 9.65 -9.65
CA ALA A 188 -20.21 9.26 -8.88
C ALA A 188 -21.37 10.24 -9.09
N LEU A 189 -21.10 11.54 -9.08
CA LEU A 189 -22.12 12.56 -9.33
C LEU A 189 -22.63 12.53 -10.77
N MET A 190 -21.76 12.27 -11.75
CA MET A 190 -22.19 12.08 -13.14
C MET A 190 -23.02 10.81 -13.32
N SER A 191 -22.71 9.74 -12.57
CA SER A 191 -23.53 8.53 -12.54
C SER A 191 -24.92 8.83 -11.96
N ILE A 192 -24.99 9.46 -10.78
CA ILE A 192 -26.25 9.85 -10.14
C ILE A 192 -27.06 10.77 -11.08
N ARG A 193 -26.40 11.73 -11.74
CA ARG A 193 -27.03 12.61 -12.72
C ARG A 193 -27.61 11.84 -13.91
N GLY A 194 -26.88 10.85 -14.44
CA GLY A 194 -27.35 9.97 -15.51
C GLY A 194 -28.56 9.15 -15.08
N ASP A 195 -28.47 8.50 -13.91
CA ASP A 195 -29.54 7.67 -13.35
C ASP A 195 -30.83 8.47 -13.12
N LEU A 196 -30.71 9.74 -12.69
CA LEU A 196 -31.85 10.65 -12.53
C LEU A 196 -32.41 11.15 -13.87
N ALA A 197 -31.56 11.41 -14.87
CA ALA A 197 -31.99 11.88 -16.18
C ALA A 197 -32.67 10.78 -17.01
N ASP A 198 -32.19 9.54 -16.90
CA ASP A 198 -32.67 8.39 -17.66
C ASP A 198 -33.90 7.74 -17.03
N ASN A 199 -34.24 8.09 -15.78
CA ASN A 199 -35.36 7.50 -15.05
C ASN A 199 -36.37 8.55 -14.54
N PRO A 200 -37.42 8.86 -15.34
CA PRO A 200 -38.47 9.80 -14.95
C PRO A 200 -39.24 9.42 -13.69
N SER A 201 -39.21 8.14 -13.25
CA SER A 201 -39.85 7.75 -11.99
C SER A 201 -39.07 8.22 -10.77
N LEU A 202 -37.76 8.46 -10.90
CA LEU A 202 -36.89 8.96 -9.84
C LEU A 202 -36.85 10.49 -9.80
N ASP A 203 -36.97 11.16 -10.94
CA ASP A 203 -36.99 12.63 -11.05
C ASP A 203 -38.01 13.14 -12.08
N PRO A 204 -39.32 13.01 -11.82
CA PRO A 204 -40.38 13.33 -12.78
C PRO A 204 -40.42 14.81 -13.20
N HIS A 205 -39.79 15.70 -12.43
CA HIS A 205 -39.75 17.14 -12.70
C HIS A 205 -38.35 17.67 -13.04
N GLY A 206 -37.35 16.80 -13.15
CA GLY A 206 -35.96 17.21 -13.40
C GLY A 206 -35.33 18.05 -12.28
N GLN A 207 -35.89 18.02 -11.08
CA GLN A 207 -35.43 18.78 -9.92
C GLN A 207 -34.14 18.20 -9.34
N GLY A 208 -34.03 16.88 -9.32
CA GLY A 208 -32.84 16.16 -8.87
C GLY A 208 -31.63 16.42 -9.76
N VAL A 209 -31.80 16.35 -11.09
CA VAL A 209 -30.73 16.69 -12.05
C VAL A 209 -30.26 18.14 -11.86
N ARG A 210 -31.18 19.09 -11.72
CA ARG A 210 -30.85 20.51 -11.47
C ARG A 210 -30.14 20.70 -10.13
N MET A 211 -30.48 19.91 -9.12
CA MET A 211 -29.82 19.96 -7.81
C MET A 211 -28.39 19.44 -7.89
N VAL A 212 -28.15 18.33 -8.61
CA VAL A 212 -26.79 17.82 -8.87
C VAL A 212 -25.97 18.82 -9.67
N ASP A 213 -26.56 19.46 -10.69
CA ASP A 213 -25.88 20.49 -11.50
C ASP A 213 -25.55 21.74 -10.66
N ARG A 214 -26.46 22.21 -9.80
CA ARG A 214 -26.21 23.30 -8.84
C ARG A 214 -25.09 22.94 -7.86
N PHE A 215 -25.07 21.71 -7.37
CA PHE A 215 -24.01 21.22 -6.50
C PHE A 215 -22.67 21.20 -7.22
N LEU A 216 -22.60 20.60 -8.41
CA LEU A 216 -21.37 20.54 -9.22
C LEU A 216 -20.82 21.94 -9.52
N ALA A 217 -21.67 22.89 -9.92
CA ALA A 217 -21.26 24.26 -10.19
C ALA A 217 -20.66 24.95 -8.96
N LYS A 218 -21.21 24.72 -7.76
CA LYS A 218 -20.67 25.26 -6.50
C LYS A 218 -19.44 24.50 -5.98
N ALA A 219 -19.35 23.20 -6.25
CA ALA A 219 -18.25 22.35 -5.83
C ALA A 219 -17.02 22.47 -6.74
N GLU A 220 -17.20 22.85 -8.01
CA GLU A 220 -16.14 22.92 -9.01
C GLU A 220 -14.92 23.79 -8.63
N PRO A 221 -15.07 24.96 -7.97
CA PRO A 221 -13.93 25.74 -7.47
C PRO A 221 -13.09 24.99 -6.41
N HIS A 222 -13.71 24.04 -5.70
CA HIS A 222 -13.09 23.29 -4.60
C HIS A 222 -12.54 21.92 -5.04
N LEU A 223 -13.01 21.42 -6.18
CA LEU A 223 -12.48 20.23 -6.85
C LEU A 223 -11.27 20.66 -7.69
N LYS A 224 -10.05 20.30 -7.30
CA LYS A 224 -8.85 20.74 -8.03
C LYS A 224 -8.97 20.23 -9.47
N ARG A 225 -8.81 21.13 -10.45
CA ARG A 225 -8.63 20.71 -11.85
C ARG A 225 -7.53 19.65 -11.88
N PRO A 226 -7.74 18.50 -12.55
CA PRO A 226 -6.69 17.49 -12.67
C PRO A 226 -5.45 18.18 -13.21
N ARG A 227 -4.34 18.19 -12.45
CA ARG A 227 -3.08 18.75 -12.92
C ARG A 227 -2.70 17.98 -14.18
N PRO A 228 -2.66 18.62 -15.36
CA PRO A 228 -2.22 17.95 -16.57
C PRO A 228 -0.69 17.85 -16.47
N GLY A 229 -0.17 16.74 -15.96
CA GLY A 229 1.28 16.55 -15.91
C GLY A 229 1.80 15.64 -14.80
N ARG A 230 1.42 14.37 -14.81
CA ARG A 230 2.31 13.27 -14.40
C ARG A 230 2.01 12.09 -15.33
N ARG A 231 2.66 12.11 -16.50
CA ARG A 231 2.95 10.92 -17.28
C ARG A 231 4.13 10.20 -16.64
#